data_AF-A0A1I7Y9Q0-F1
#
_entry.id   AF-A0A1I7Y9Q0-F1
#
_cell.length_a   1.000
_cell.length_b   1.000
_cell.length_c   1.000
_cell.angle_alpha   90.00
_cell.angle_beta   90.00
_cell.angle_gamma   90.00
#
_symmetry.space_group_name_H-M   'P 1'
#
loop_
_entity.id
_entity.type
_entity.pdbx_description
1 polymer ?
#
loop_
_entity_poly.entity_id
_entity_poly.type
_entity_poly.pdbx_seq_one_letter_code
_entity_poly.pdbx_strand_id
1 'polypeptide(L)'
;VDGINTFTCECSADWTGETCTMRVMIYEVLKHFKSYDESTVKMLDELLDKPELIKETLPFFLALMSRDNQTDISWDQEDMFEWASFEGRELDVKKDIVKWNAATLGNCFTFNHDSRPDKFPLRYAGEREGFRALMRVRQDEY
;
A
#
# COMPACT_ATOMS: atom_id res chain seq x y z
N VAL A 1 -48.47 -20.90 -12.73
CA VAL A 1 -47.52 -21.30 -11.66
C VAL A 1 -48.10 -20.80 -10.36
N ASP A 2 -48.36 -21.70 -9.43
CA ASP A 2 -49.36 -21.64 -8.36
C ASP A 2 -48.80 -21.22 -6.98
N GLY A 3 -47.55 -20.75 -6.91
CA GLY A 3 -46.99 -20.07 -5.72
C GLY A 3 -46.82 -20.94 -4.45
N ILE A 4 -47.23 -22.21 -4.52
CA ILE A 4 -47.05 -23.20 -3.46
C ILE A 4 -45.55 -23.53 -3.43
N ASN A 5 -44.84 -23.03 -2.41
CA ASN A 5 -43.38 -23.06 -2.19
C ASN A 5 -42.58 -21.82 -2.63
N THR A 6 -43.21 -20.72 -3.04
CA THR A 6 -42.49 -19.44 -3.12
C THR A 6 -42.46 -18.80 -1.74
N PHE A 7 -41.26 -18.60 -1.20
CA PHE A 7 -41.03 -17.79 0.00
C PHE A 7 -40.45 -16.44 -0.41
N THR A 8 -40.65 -15.42 0.41
CA THR A 8 -40.00 -14.11 0.24
C THR A 8 -39.37 -13.75 1.58
N CYS A 9 -38.07 -13.45 1.56
CA CYS A 9 -37.37 -13.03 2.77
C CYS A 9 -37.45 -11.51 2.92
N GLU A 10 -37.79 -11.04 4.12
CA GLU A 10 -37.58 -9.65 4.52
C GLU A 10 -36.19 -9.53 5.16
N CYS A 11 -35.26 -8.89 4.46
CA CYS A 11 -33.90 -8.75 4.95
C CYS A 11 -33.79 -7.65 6.01
N SER A 12 -32.92 -7.88 7.00
CA SER A 12 -32.50 -6.84 7.94
C SER A 12 -31.61 -5.79 7.24
N ALA A 13 -31.36 -4.66 7.90
CA ALA A 13 -30.68 -3.51 7.30
C ALA A 13 -29.29 -3.82 6.69
N ASP A 14 -28.59 -4.83 7.23
CA ASP A 14 -27.23 -5.18 6.80
C ASP A 14 -27.17 -6.29 5.74
N TRP A 15 -28.31 -6.89 5.37
CA TRP A 15 -28.38 -8.07 4.49
C TRP A 15 -29.29 -7.83 3.28
N THR A 16 -29.02 -8.54 2.18
CA THR A 16 -29.74 -8.42 0.90
C THR A 16 -29.71 -9.72 0.10
N GLY A 17 -30.41 -9.74 -1.04
CA GLY A 17 -30.58 -10.89 -1.93
C GLY A 17 -31.86 -11.68 -1.64
N GLU A 18 -32.17 -12.64 -2.51
CA GLU A 18 -33.41 -13.45 -2.44
C GLU A 18 -33.53 -14.24 -1.13
N THR A 19 -32.39 -14.66 -0.58
CA THR A 19 -32.29 -15.43 0.67
C THR A 19 -31.68 -14.63 1.84
N CYS A 20 -31.44 -13.32 1.68
CA CYS A 20 -30.79 -12.47 2.69
C CYS A 20 -29.43 -12.98 3.19
N THR A 21 -28.65 -13.65 2.35
CA THR A 21 -27.35 -14.24 2.71
C THR A 21 -26.15 -13.39 2.25
N MET A 22 -26.38 -12.23 1.64
CA MET A 22 -25.33 -11.31 1.20
C MET A 22 -25.37 -10.04 2.03
N ARG A 23 -24.21 -9.57 2.51
CA ARG A 23 -24.14 -8.27 3.19
C ARG A 23 -24.38 -7.13 2.20
N VAL A 24 -25.10 -6.09 2.63
CA VAL A 24 -25.38 -4.89 1.81
C VAL A 24 -24.08 -4.24 1.32
N MET A 25 -23.05 -4.17 2.16
CA MET A 25 -21.75 -3.61 1.78
C MET A 25 -21.10 -4.36 0.61
N ILE A 26 -21.19 -5.69 0.60
CA ILE A 26 -20.66 -6.54 -0.49
C ILE A 26 -21.46 -6.28 -1.76
N TYR A 27 -22.80 -6.25 -1.65
CA TYR A 27 -23.69 -6.02 -2.79
C TYR A 27 -23.43 -4.68 -3.50
N GLU A 28 -23.24 -3.60 -2.74
CA GLU A 28 -22.92 -2.28 -3.31
C GLU A 28 -21.57 -2.27 -4.04
N VAL A 29 -20.57 -2.96 -3.50
CA VAL A 29 -19.26 -3.12 -4.15
C VAL A 29 -19.39 -3.89 -5.47
N LEU A 30 -20.04 -5.05 -5.45
CA LEU A 30 -20.23 -5.90 -6.64
C LEU A 30 -21.00 -5.18 -7.75
N LYS A 31 -22.00 -4.37 -7.38
CA LYS A 31 -22.76 -3.52 -8.31
C LYS A 31 -21.87 -2.52 -9.04
N HIS A 32 -20.85 -1.98 -8.36
CA HIS A 32 -19.89 -1.05 -8.95
C HIS A 32 -18.98 -1.75 -9.97
N PHE A 33 -18.51 -2.95 -9.65
CA PHE A 33 -17.59 -3.73 -10.50
C PHE A 33 -18.30 -4.53 -11.60
N LYS A 34 -19.64 -4.60 -11.57
CA LYS A 34 -20.44 -5.47 -12.45
C LYS A 34 -19.98 -6.93 -12.43
N SER A 35 -19.33 -7.36 -11.34
CA SER A 35 -18.91 -8.73 -11.09
C SER A 35 -19.84 -9.32 -10.04
N TYR A 36 -20.36 -10.52 -10.27
CA TYR A 36 -21.31 -11.19 -9.37
C TYR A 36 -20.93 -12.65 -9.17
N ASP A 37 -19.66 -13.00 -9.36
CA ASP A 37 -19.23 -14.37 -9.16
C ASP A 37 -19.21 -14.73 -7.66
N GLU A 38 -19.59 -15.97 -7.36
CA GLU A 38 -19.71 -16.46 -5.99
C GLU A 38 -18.37 -16.48 -5.24
N SER A 39 -17.25 -16.61 -5.98
CA SER A 39 -15.91 -16.61 -5.37
C SER A 39 -15.49 -15.22 -4.88
N THR A 40 -15.83 -14.15 -5.62
CA THR A 40 -15.61 -12.76 -5.18
C THR A 40 -16.52 -12.39 -4.02
N VAL A 41 -17.78 -12.85 -4.02
CA VAL A 41 -18.68 -12.66 -2.86
C VAL A 41 -18.04 -13.25 -1.60
N LYS A 42 -17.56 -14.50 -1.70
CA LYS A 42 -16.92 -15.20 -0.58
C LYS A 42 -15.63 -14.51 -0.13
N MET A 43 -14.79 -14.07 -1.08
CA MET A 43 -13.57 -13.31 -0.77
C MET A 43 -13.89 -11.99 -0.04
N LEU A 44 -14.91 -11.25 -0.49
CA LEU A 44 -15.31 -9.99 0.15
C LEU A 44 -15.89 -10.22 1.55
N ASP A 45 -16.64 -11.30 1.76
CA ASP A 45 -17.17 -11.66 3.08
C ASP A 45 -16.03 -12.07 4.04
N GLU A 46 -15.06 -12.86 3.55
CA GLU A 46 -13.86 -13.22 4.31
C GLU A 46 -12.99 -12.00 4.68
N LEU A 47 -12.90 -10.99 3.81
CA LEU A 47 -12.21 -9.72 4.09
C LEU A 47 -12.94 -8.88 5.14
N LEU A 48 -14.28 -8.84 5.10
CA LEU A 48 -15.07 -8.10 6.09
C LEU A 48 -15.02 -8.75 7.48
N ASP A 49 -14.92 -10.07 7.56
CA ASP A 49 -14.77 -10.79 8.83
C ASP A 49 -13.35 -10.68 9.42
N LYS A 50 -12.36 -10.28 8.62
CA LYS A 50 -10.96 -10.16 9.03
C LYS A 50 -10.43 -8.76 8.70
N PRO A 51 -10.74 -7.75 9.53
CA PRO A 51 -10.32 -6.38 9.28
C PRO A 51 -8.78 -6.22 9.20
N GLU A 52 -8.02 -7.11 9.82
CA GLU A 52 -6.55 -7.18 9.72
C GLU A 52 -6.07 -7.35 8.26
N LEU A 53 -6.79 -8.17 7.47
CA LEU A 53 -6.46 -8.41 6.07
C LEU A 53 -6.69 -7.17 5.20
N ILE A 54 -7.53 -6.22 5.62
CA ILE A 54 -7.74 -4.98 4.87
C ILE A 54 -6.45 -4.16 4.85
N LYS A 55 -5.74 -4.08 5.97
CA LYS A 55 -4.44 -3.39 6.05
C LYS A 55 -3.37 -4.09 5.20
N GLU A 56 -3.35 -5.43 5.22
CA GLU A 56 -2.39 -6.22 4.45
C GLU A 56 -2.68 -6.21 2.93
N THR A 57 -3.94 -6.05 2.53
CA THR A 57 -4.34 -6.04 1.13
C THR A 57 -4.21 -4.66 0.47
N LEU A 58 -4.25 -3.59 1.26
CA LEU A 58 -4.17 -2.21 0.76
C LEU A 58 -2.96 -1.94 -0.16
N PRO A 59 -1.72 -2.38 0.14
CA PRO A 59 -0.58 -2.19 -0.76
C PRO A 59 -0.79 -2.80 -2.15
N PHE A 60 -1.53 -3.91 -2.26
CA PHE A 60 -1.82 -4.53 -3.57
C PHE A 60 -2.82 -3.71 -4.38
N PHE A 61 -3.79 -3.05 -3.74
CA PHE A 61 -4.68 -2.13 -4.43
C PHE A 61 -3.94 -0.85 -4.86
N LEU A 62 -3.08 -0.30 -4.00
CA LEU A 62 -2.23 0.85 -4.34
C LEU A 62 -1.28 0.52 -5.51
N ALA A 63 -0.81 -0.73 -5.59
CA ALA A 63 0.01 -1.21 -6.71
C ALA A 63 -0.71 -1.15 -8.08
N LEU A 64 -2.05 -1.05 -8.12
CA LEU A 64 -2.83 -0.90 -9.35
C LEU A 64 -2.92 0.55 -9.86
N MET A 65 -2.48 1.53 -9.06
CA MET A 65 -2.47 2.94 -9.44
C MET A 65 -1.38 3.24 -10.49
N SER A 66 -1.46 4.40 -11.14
CA SER A 66 -0.35 4.86 -12.00
C SER A 66 0.90 5.14 -11.18
N ARG A 67 2.08 4.95 -11.78
CA ARG A 67 3.38 5.17 -11.09
C ARG A 67 3.55 6.58 -10.53
N ASP A 68 3.03 7.58 -11.22
CA ASP A 68 3.09 8.97 -10.76
C ASP A 68 2.29 9.14 -9.47
N ASN A 69 1.04 8.64 -9.46
CA ASN A 69 0.21 8.70 -8.26
C ASN A 69 0.79 7.87 -7.10
N GLN A 70 1.40 6.72 -7.39
CA GLN A 70 2.09 5.90 -6.36
C GLN A 70 3.26 6.66 -5.72
N THR A 71 3.97 7.46 -6.51
CA THR A 71 5.11 8.24 -6.04
C THR A 71 4.65 9.42 -5.19
N ASP A 72 3.56 10.07 -5.58
CA ASP A 72 3.03 11.27 -4.91
C ASP A 72 2.41 10.98 -3.54
N ILE A 73 1.78 9.82 -3.35
CA ILE A 73 1.15 9.44 -2.07
C ILE A 73 2.12 8.78 -1.07
N SER A 74 3.34 8.49 -1.50
CA SER A 74 4.35 7.85 -0.67
C SER A 74 5.34 8.89 -0.12
N TRP A 75 6.19 8.45 0.81
CA TRP A 75 7.12 9.32 1.52
C TRP A 75 8.12 9.95 0.58
N ASP A 76 8.51 11.20 0.81
CA ASP A 76 9.60 11.83 0.09
C ASP A 76 10.94 11.72 0.84
N GLN A 77 12.05 12.11 0.20
CA GLN A 77 13.38 12.06 0.83
C GLN A 77 13.42 12.86 2.15
N GLU A 78 12.80 14.03 2.19
CA GLU A 78 12.81 14.91 3.38
C GLU A 78 11.88 14.43 4.50
N ASP A 79 10.89 13.60 4.16
CA ASP A 79 10.02 12.97 5.15
C ASP A 79 10.77 11.82 5.84
N MET A 80 11.54 11.05 5.07
CA MET A 80 12.23 9.85 5.55
C MET A 80 13.55 10.13 6.27
N PHE A 81 14.34 11.10 5.80
CA PHE A 81 15.67 11.37 6.34
C PHE A 81 15.70 12.65 7.17
N GLU A 82 16.06 12.54 8.46
CA GLU A 82 16.46 13.70 9.26
C GLU A 82 17.81 14.22 8.79
N TRP A 83 18.77 13.31 8.62
CA TRP A 83 20.06 13.58 8.00
C TRP A 83 20.68 12.31 7.42
N ALA A 84 21.58 12.47 6.46
CA ALA A 84 22.45 11.41 5.96
C ALA A 84 23.89 11.92 5.80
N SER A 85 24.88 11.05 5.99
CA SER A 85 26.29 11.38 5.80
C SER A 85 27.09 10.22 5.23
N PHE A 86 28.20 10.57 4.57
CA PHE A 86 29.19 9.64 4.05
C PHE A 86 30.58 10.25 4.22
N GLU A 87 31.58 9.47 4.67
CA GLU A 87 32.91 9.99 5.02
C GLU A 87 32.90 11.18 5.99
N GLY A 88 31.95 11.19 6.93
CA GLY A 88 31.75 12.26 7.90
C GLY A 88 31.26 13.59 7.30
N ARG A 89 30.86 13.62 6.02
CA ARG A 89 30.25 14.77 5.36
C ARG A 89 28.75 14.54 5.21
N GLU A 90 27.97 15.56 5.53
CA GLU A 90 26.53 15.54 5.33
C GLU A 90 26.19 15.52 3.83
N LEU A 91 25.20 14.73 3.47
CA LEU A 91 24.69 14.56 2.11
C LEU A 91 23.48 15.48 1.88
N ASP A 92 23.30 15.92 0.65
CA ASP A 92 22.03 16.53 0.22
C ASP A 92 21.08 15.38 -0.15
N VAL A 93 20.09 15.11 0.69
CA VAL A 93 19.18 13.96 0.52
C VAL A 93 18.38 14.02 -0.79
N LYS A 94 18.05 15.20 -1.31
CA LYS A 94 17.31 15.33 -2.58
C LYS A 94 18.20 15.03 -3.78
N LYS A 95 19.48 15.38 -3.68
CA LYS A 95 20.45 15.22 -4.77
C LYS A 95 21.13 13.84 -4.74
N ASP A 96 21.66 13.45 -3.59
CA ASP A 96 22.61 12.35 -3.41
C ASP A 96 21.92 11.00 -3.15
N ILE A 97 20.63 11.03 -2.77
CA ILE A 97 19.81 9.82 -2.59
C ILE A 97 18.77 9.74 -3.70
N VAL A 98 18.80 8.64 -4.46
CA VAL A 98 17.85 8.42 -5.56
C VAL A 98 16.56 7.84 -5.02
N LYS A 99 15.46 8.56 -5.24
CA LYS A 99 14.09 8.09 -5.05
C LYS A 99 13.63 7.27 -6.25
N TRP A 100 13.04 6.12 -6.00
CA TRP A 100 12.35 5.29 -6.99
C TRP A 100 11.18 4.57 -6.33
N ASN A 101 10.12 4.29 -7.08
CA ASN A 101 8.92 3.69 -6.50
C ASN A 101 8.86 2.18 -6.78
N ALA A 102 8.57 1.39 -5.73
CA ALA A 102 8.20 -0.01 -5.81
C ALA A 102 6.71 -0.15 -5.51
N ALA A 103 5.96 -0.82 -6.39
CA ALA A 103 4.49 -0.78 -6.38
C ALA A 103 3.84 -1.17 -5.03
N THR A 104 4.47 -2.07 -4.26
CA THR A 104 3.94 -2.54 -2.96
C THR A 104 4.65 -1.96 -1.74
N LEU A 105 5.83 -1.33 -1.92
CA LEU A 105 6.63 -0.78 -0.81
C LEU A 105 6.63 0.75 -0.79
N GLY A 106 6.10 1.40 -1.84
CA GLY A 106 6.14 2.84 -2.01
C GLY A 106 7.50 3.34 -2.49
N ASN A 107 7.83 4.58 -2.10
CA ASN A 107 9.10 5.20 -2.45
C ASN A 107 10.25 4.57 -1.67
N CYS A 108 11.21 4.04 -2.42
CA CYS A 108 12.46 3.51 -1.96
C CYS A 108 13.60 4.48 -2.28
N PHE A 109 14.64 4.44 -1.45
CA PHE A 109 15.72 5.42 -1.48
C PHE A 109 17.06 4.72 -1.52
N THR A 110 17.87 5.01 -2.55
CA THR A 110 19.16 4.35 -2.74
C THR A 110 20.28 5.37 -2.75
N PHE A 111 21.20 5.25 -1.79
CA PHE A 111 22.49 5.94 -1.80
C PHE A 111 23.45 5.32 -2.82
N ASN A 112 24.25 6.14 -3.49
CA ASN A 112 25.25 5.72 -4.49
C ASN A 112 24.65 4.85 -5.63
N HIS A 113 23.42 5.18 -6.05
CA HIS A 113 22.67 4.44 -7.05
C HIS A 113 23.39 4.42 -8.42
N ASP A 114 23.20 3.33 -9.18
CA ASP A 114 23.93 3.12 -10.44
C ASP A 114 23.64 4.21 -11.49
N SER A 115 22.40 4.71 -11.53
CA SER A 115 21.98 5.76 -12.47
C SER A 115 22.68 7.12 -12.31
N ARG A 116 23.37 7.37 -11.18
CA ARG A 116 24.11 8.62 -10.95
C ARG A 116 25.55 8.49 -11.46
N PRO A 117 26.05 9.43 -12.26
CA PRO A 117 27.44 9.39 -12.74
C PRO A 117 28.43 9.65 -11.61
N ASP A 118 28.08 10.55 -10.69
CA ASP A 118 28.88 10.84 -9.51
C ASP A 118 28.75 9.68 -8.51
N LYS A 119 29.89 9.05 -8.20
CA LYS A 119 29.96 7.94 -7.24
C LYS A 119 30.63 8.38 -5.95
N PHE A 120 30.29 7.69 -4.87
CA PHE A 120 30.86 7.87 -3.53
C PHE A 120 31.80 6.70 -3.19
N PRO A 121 33.05 6.69 -3.69
CA PRO A 121 34.02 5.67 -3.31
C PRO A 121 34.48 5.88 -1.87
N LEU A 122 34.57 4.78 -1.12
CA LEU A 122 35.12 4.79 0.24
C LEU A 122 36.65 4.89 0.18
N ARG A 123 37.22 5.88 0.86
CA ARG A 123 38.68 6.08 0.93
C ARG A 123 39.28 5.37 2.13
N TYR A 124 38.57 5.39 3.25
CA TYR A 124 39.02 4.78 4.51
C TYR A 124 37.90 3.96 5.12
N ALA A 125 38.24 2.77 5.61
CA ALA A 125 37.30 1.96 6.36
C ALA A 125 37.13 2.54 7.78
N GLY A 126 35.88 2.71 8.20
CA GLY A 126 35.54 3.19 9.52
C GLY A 126 34.03 3.40 9.66
N GLU A 127 33.54 3.38 10.89
CA GLU A 127 32.11 3.54 11.16
C GLU A 127 31.62 4.94 10.74
N ARG A 128 32.39 5.98 11.07
CA ARG A 128 32.07 7.36 10.68
C ARG A 128 32.24 7.57 9.17
N GLU A 129 33.11 6.78 8.55
CA GLU A 129 33.47 6.91 7.16
C GLU A 129 32.47 6.23 6.21
N GLY A 130 31.71 5.24 6.70
CA GLY A 130 30.62 4.61 5.97
C GLY A 130 29.38 5.51 5.78
N PHE A 131 28.38 4.96 5.10
CA PHE A 131 27.07 5.61 4.99
C PHE A 131 26.35 5.56 6.33
N ARG A 132 25.87 6.71 6.79
CA ARG A 132 25.10 6.85 8.02
C ARG A 132 23.87 7.68 7.73
N ALA A 133 22.75 7.32 8.33
CA ALA A 133 21.52 8.08 8.22
C ALA A 133 20.75 8.02 9.53
N LEU A 134 20.08 9.13 9.86
CA LEU A 134 19.03 9.14 10.85
C LEU A 134 17.70 9.26 10.11
N MET A 135 16.84 8.28 10.33
CA MET A 135 15.57 8.16 9.62
C MET A 135 14.40 8.49 10.56
N ARG A 136 13.38 9.14 10.01
CA ARG A 136 12.10 9.36 10.67
C ARG A 136 11.16 8.23 10.28
N VAL A 137 10.69 7.46 11.25
CA VAL A 137 9.69 6.41 11.04
C VAL A 137 8.47 6.74 11.90
N ARG A 138 7.34 7.04 11.26
CA ARG A 138 6.08 7.39 11.94
C ARG A 138 5.29 6.13 12.21
N GLN A 139 5.52 5.52 13.37
CA GLN A 139 4.83 4.28 13.77
C GLN A 139 3.33 4.47 13.99
N ASP A 140 2.87 5.69 14.20
CA ASP A 140 1.46 6.05 14.33
C ASP A 140 0.68 6.01 13.00
N GLU A 141 1.40 5.95 11.87
CA GLU A 141 0.84 5.85 10.51
C GLU A 141 0.81 4.41 9.96
N TYR A 142 1.15 3.40 10.78
CA TYR A 142 1.14 1.97 10.43
C TYR A 142 0.27 1.16 11.41
#